data_AF-A0A271M6G6-F1
#
_entry.id   AF-A0A271M6G6-F1
#
_cell.length_a   1.000
_cell.length_b   1.000
_cell.length_c   1.000
_cell.angle_alpha   90.00
_cell.angle_beta   90.00
_cell.angle_gamma   90.00
#
_symmetry.space_group_name_H-M   'P 1'
#
loop_
_entity.id
_entity.type
_entity.pdbx_description
1 polymer ?
#
loop_
_entity_poly.entity_id
_entity_poly.type
_entity_poly.pdbx_seq_one_letter_code
_entity_poly.pdbx_strand_id
1 'polypeptide(L)' 'MKLIDVLKGLPITVAKDYGPIIGLDNILHACKMLGQDSSEIIELKLQELEEQGLLKIIYFNQPGYEDLMIGVKLSN' A
#
# COMPACT_ATOMS: atom_id res chain seq x y z
N MET A 1 0.68 2.91 -16.65
CA MET A 1 1.62 2.96 -15.51
C MET A 1 1.32 1.79 -14.59
N LYS A 2 2.29 0.96 -14.23
CA LYS A 2 2.07 -0.14 -13.29
C LYS A 2 2.26 0.39 -11.86
N LEU A 3 1.30 0.11 -10.98
CA LEU A 3 1.34 0.58 -9.59
C LEU A 3 2.60 0.10 -8.87
N ILE A 4 3.06 -1.12 -9.17
CA ILE A 4 4.29 -1.68 -8.62
C ILE A 4 5.54 -0.83 -8.88
N ASP A 5 5.62 -0.16 -10.04
CA ASP A 5 6.77 0.70 -10.39
C ASP A 5 6.75 1.99 -9.56
N VAL A 6 5.55 2.49 -9.24
CA VAL A 6 5.37 3.63 -8.32
C VAL A 6 5.83 3.22 -6.93
N LEU A 7 5.34 2.08 -6.41
CA LEU A 7 5.64 1.60 -5.06
C LEU A 7 7.16 1.45 -4.83
N LYS A 8 7.91 0.96 -5.82
CA LYS A 8 9.38 0.83 -5.73
C LYS A 8 10.12 2.16 -5.56
N GLY A 9 9.51 3.27 -5.94
CA GLY A 9 10.07 4.61 -5.79
C GLY A 9 9.63 5.35 -4.53
N LEU A 10 8.73 4.76 -3.72
CA LEU A 10 8.20 5.41 -2.52
C LEU A 10 9.08 5.21 -1.29
N PRO A 11 9.08 6.17 -0.36
CA PRO A 11 9.80 6.02 0.89
C PRO A 11 9.22 4.86 1.72
N ILE A 12 10.13 4.08 2.30
CA ILE A 12 9.80 3.04 3.27
C ILE A 12 9.79 3.67 4.66
N THR A 13 8.68 3.51 5.37
CA THR A 13 8.51 3.93 6.77
C THR A 13 8.62 2.70 7.67
N VAL A 14 9.36 2.82 8.78
CA VAL A 14 9.43 1.76 9.80
C VAL A 14 8.29 1.97 10.80
N ALA A 15 7.23 1.18 10.68
CA ALA A 15 6.11 1.20 11.60
C ALA A 15 6.39 0.26 12.79
N LYS A 16 6.19 0.74 14.02
CA LYS A 16 6.62 0.07 15.26
C LYS A 16 6.15 -1.39 15.37
N ASP A 17 4.90 -1.66 15.00
CA ASP A 17 4.28 -2.99 15.14
C ASP A 17 4.29 -3.81 13.83
N TYR A 18 4.72 -3.21 12.72
CA TYR A 18 4.60 -3.79 11.38
C TYR A 18 5.93 -3.87 10.63
N GLY A 19 7.00 -3.27 11.14
CA GLY A 19 8.30 -3.20 10.47
C GLY A 19 8.31 -2.26 9.26
N PRO A 20 9.20 -2.46 8.28
CA PRO A 20 9.30 -1.60 7.10
C PRO A 20 8.07 -1.79 6.20
N ILE A 21 7.37 -0.70 5.92
CA ILE A 21 6.19 -0.65 5.04
C ILE A 21 6.24 0.60 4.15
N ILE A 22 5.53 0.58 3.04
CA ILE A 22 5.17 1.78 2.28
C ILE A 22 3.81 2.23 2.80
N GLY A 23 3.73 3.41 3.41
CA GLY A 23 2.50 3.94 4.00
C GLY A 23 1.42 4.25 2.96
N LEU A 24 0.16 3.95 3.28
CA LEU A 24 -0.98 4.16 2.37
C LEU A 24 -1.12 5.63 1.96
N ASP A 25 -0.86 6.56 2.87
CA ASP A 25 -0.83 8.01 2.62
C ASP A 25 0.14 8.39 1.49
N ASN A 26 1.35 7.84 1.52
CA ASN A 26 2.36 8.05 0.47
C ASN A 26 1.93 7.43 -0.86
N ILE A 27 1.29 6.26 -0.83
CA ILE A 27 0.77 5.60 -2.03
C ILE A 27 -0.32 6.45 -2.68
N LEU A 28 -1.32 6.85 -1.91
CA LEU A 28 -2.43 7.68 -2.38
C LEU A 28 -1.94 9.02 -2.92
N HIS A 29 -1.01 9.67 -2.21
CA HIS A 29 -0.43 10.94 -2.66
C HIS A 29 0.32 10.78 -3.99
N ALA A 30 1.17 9.75 -4.12
CA ALA A 30 1.90 9.50 -5.35
C ALA A 30 0.98 9.17 -6.53
N CYS A 31 -0.05 8.33 -6.30
CA CYS A 31 -1.05 8.02 -7.31
C CYS A 31 -1.82 9.28 -7.75
N LYS A 32 -2.21 10.15 -6.81
CA LYS A 32 -2.89 11.42 -7.10
C LYS A 32 -2.02 12.34 -7.97
N MET A 33 -0.73 12.48 -7.64
CA MET A 33 0.23 13.26 -8.44
C MET A 33 0.39 12.73 -9.87
N LEU A 34 0.09 11.46 -10.10
CA LEU A 34 0.15 10.78 -11.39
C LEU A 34 -1.23 10.70 -12.08
N GLY A 35 -2.23 11.41 -11.56
CA GLY A 35 -3.57 11.51 -12.14
C GLY A 35 -4.55 10.39 -11.75
N GLN A 36 -4.21 9.55 -10.77
CA GLN A 36 -5.11 8.53 -10.20
C GLN A 36 -5.57 8.97 -8.81
N ASP A 37 -6.74 9.59 -8.72
CA ASP A 37 -7.29 10.14 -7.45
C ASP A 37 -8.38 9.25 -6.82
N SER A 38 -8.71 8.12 -7.44
CA SER A 38 -9.68 7.17 -6.89
C SER A 38 -8.98 6.18 -5.95
N SER A 39 -9.21 6.34 -4.64
CA SER A 39 -8.72 5.43 -3.61
C SER A 39 -9.21 4.01 -3.83
N GLU A 40 -10.49 3.82 -4.19
CA GLU A 40 -11.07 2.51 -4.48
C GLU A 40 -10.31 1.76 -5.58
N ILE A 41 -9.97 2.44 -6.68
CA ILE A 41 -9.20 1.83 -7.78
C ILE A 41 -7.77 1.49 -7.33
N ILE A 42 -7.17 2.32 -6.47
CA ILE A 42 -5.82 2.07 -5.95
C ILE A 42 -5.85 0.84 -5.03
N GLU A 43 -6.81 0.77 -4.11
CA GLU A 43 -6.98 -0.36 -3.19
C GLU A 43 -7.23 -1.67 -3.92
N LEU A 44 -8.11 -1.68 -4.92
CA LEU A 44 -8.34 -2.85 -5.78
C LEU A 44 -7.05 -3.33 -6.46
N LYS A 45 -6.25 -2.40 -7.01
CA LYS A 45 -4.95 -2.76 -7.61
C LYS A 45 -3.94 -3.28 -6.60
N LEU A 46 -3.95 -2.78 -5.36
CA LEU A 46 -3.08 -3.31 -4.31
C LEU A 46 -3.50 -4.74 -3.95
N GLN A 47 -4.81 -5.03 -3.89
CA GLN A 47 -5.34 -6.38 -3.67
C GLN A 47 -4.94 -7.33 -4.81
N GLU A 48 -5.09 -6.91 -6.07
CA GLU A 48 -4.65 -7.68 -7.24
C GLU A 48 -3.14 -8.02 -7.18
N LEU A 49 -2.30 -7.08 -6.72
CA LEU A 49 -0.86 -7.31 -6.56
C LEU A 49 -0.54 -8.23 -5.37
N GLU A 50 -1.36 -8.21 -4.31
CA GLU A 50 -1.25 -9.15 -3.20
C GLU A 50 -1.61 -10.58 -3.62
N GLU A 51 -2.70 -10.74 -4.39
CA GLU A 51 -3.10 -12.03 -4.96
C GLU A 51 -2.03 -12.62 -5.90
N GLN A 52 -1.30 -11.76 -6.60
CA GLN A 52 -0.15 -12.13 -7.44
C GLN A 52 1.12 -12.45 -6.62
N GLY A 53 1.10 -12.24 -5.30
CA GLY A 53 2.24 -12.44 -4.40
C GLY A 53 3.35 -11.40 -4.56
N LEU A 54 3.10 -10.27 -5.22
CA LEU A 54 4.08 -9.21 -5.45
C LEU A 54 4.23 -8.26 -4.26
N LEU A 55 3.22 -8.23 -3.39
CA LEU A 55 3.24 -7.48 -2.14
C LEU A 55 2.35 -8.16 -1.10
N LYS A 56 2.40 -7.64 0.13
CA LYS A 56 1.48 -7.97 1.22
C LYS A 56 0.82 -6.68 1.71
N ILE A 57 -0.50 -6.67 1.80
CA ILE A 57 -1.23 -5.56 2.40
C ILE A 57 -1.15 -5.68 3.92
N ILE A 58 -0.89 -4.56 4.57
CA ILE A 58 -0.81 -4.48 6.02
C ILE A 58 -2.03 -3.71 6.52
N TYR A 59 -2.78 -4.35 7.40
CA TYR A 59 -3.94 -3.80 8.08
C TYR A 59 -3.62 -3.52 9.55
N PHE A 60 -4.41 -2.66 10.19
CA PHE A 60 -4.35 -2.48 11.64
C PHE A 60 -4.69 -3.80 12.35
N ASN A 61 -3.88 -4.16 13.35
CA ASN A 61 -4.10 -5.34 14.18
C ASN A 61 -4.82 -5.00 15.51
N GLN A 62 -5.63 -3.95 15.52
CA GLN A 62 -6.39 -3.53 16.71
C GLN A 62 -7.85 -3.94 16.57
N PRO A 63 -8.46 -4.50 17.63
CA PRO A 63 -9.88 -4.83 17.62
C PRO A 63 -10.75 -3.66 17.21
N GLY A 64 -11.59 -3.85 16.18
CA GLY A 64 -12.49 -2.83 15.62
C GLY A 64 -11.89 -1.97 14.51
N TYR A 65 -10.66 -2.23 14.06
CA TYR A 65 -9.98 -1.54 12.96
C TYR A 65 -9.33 -2.49 11.96
N GLU A 66 -9.71 -3.77 11.96
CA GLU A 66 -9.05 -4.82 11.18
C GLU A 66 -9.13 -4.61 9.66
N ASP A 67 -10.12 -3.84 9.19
CA ASP A 67 -10.28 -3.50 7.77
C ASP A 67 -9.47 -2.25 7.35
N LEU A 68 -8.83 -1.57 8.30
CA LEU A 68 -8.10 -0.32 8.03
C LEU A 68 -6.69 -0.63 7.50
N MET A 69 -6.50 -0.44 6.19
CA MET A 69 -5.19 -0.56 5.55
C MET A 69 -4.25 0.57 6.02
N ILE A 70 -3.02 0.21 6.38
CA ILE A 70 -1.97 1.17 6.77
C ILE A 70 -0.86 1.31 5.72
N GLY A 71 -0.74 0.33 4.83
CA GLY A 71 0.30 0.32 3.82
C GLY A 71 0.55 -1.07 3.26
N VAL A 72 1.67 -1.22 2.56
CA VAL A 72 2.07 -2.48 1.92
C VAL A 72 3.53 -2.81 2.15
N LYS A 73 3.86 -4.10 2.02
CA LYS A 73 5.24 -4.60 1.93
C LYS A 73 5.46 -5.22 0.57
N LEU A 74 6.49 -4.80 -0.15
CA LEU A 74 6.86 -5.46 -1.40
C LEU A 74 7.44 -6.85 -1.09
N SER A 75 7.08 -7.84 -1.92
CA SER A 75 7.76 -9.13 -1.93
C SER A 75 9.14 -8.97 -2.57
N ASN A 76 10.13 -9.71 -2.06
CA ASN A 76 11.49 -9.76 -2.63
C ASN A 76 11.52 -10.40 -4.01
#